data_AF-A0A3L7SUW5-F1
#
_entry.id   AF-A0A3L7SUW5-F1
#
_cell.length_a   1.000
_cell.length_b   1.000
_cell.length_c   1.000
_cell.angle_alpha   90.00
_cell.angle_beta   90.00
_cell.angle_gamma   90.00
#
_symmetry.space_group_name_H-M   'P 1'
#
loop_
_entity.id
_entity.type
_entity.pdbx_description
1 polymer ?
#
loop_
_entity_poly.entity_id
_entity_poly.type
_entity_poly.pdbx_seq_one_letter_code
_entity_poly.pdbx_strand_id
1 'polypeptide(L)'
;VAAAQKSQKDAEQGKTDTEAKRQKQEQDFQARWTEHESKQTELLKAKKDAEDKATRLESLIAKIAGGGQLLSANRLKDFTAKEAAEDRLDLVYAELRDRAKVIDEQNRILSSLRVADRDLQETVLAATPKDDRIDGFDGRVISVDERERSVLVSASSTRGIRPGMILHVFSPDDERPQAGDRKGVVEVTSIEGPSLLRATIRRDSNRSPILAGDGVATSLWTAGTAPEVVIVGWVNLDEAGDNDRERLVDLVKRAGGRVVDSVTPMTAMVVDGGKPPAERGEEGFAEEARRQSRNLKTAEQFGVRVVGVDALLDMLGLSRSALTSNGLPRAATR
;
A
#
# COMPACT_ATOMS: atom_id res chain seq x y z
N VAL A 1 -74.17 -21.08 -65.24
CA VAL A 1 -72.75 -20.71 -65.02
C VAL A 1 -72.57 -19.72 -63.85
N ALA A 2 -73.38 -18.66 -63.72
CA ALA A 2 -73.26 -17.66 -62.64
C ALA A 2 -73.47 -18.20 -61.19
N ALA A 3 -74.33 -19.20 -60.97
CA ALA A 3 -74.58 -19.77 -59.63
C ALA A 3 -73.43 -20.66 -59.10
N ALA A 4 -72.67 -21.31 -60.00
CA ALA A 4 -71.51 -22.13 -59.64
C ALA A 4 -70.29 -21.28 -59.26
N GLN A 5 -70.13 -20.10 -59.87
CA GLN A 5 -69.06 -19.16 -59.52
C GLN A 5 -69.32 -18.44 -58.19
N LYS A 6 -70.58 -18.26 -57.80
CA LYS A 6 -70.94 -17.64 -56.51
C LYS A 6 -70.69 -18.59 -55.33
N SER A 7 -71.07 -19.85 -55.47
CA SER A 7 -70.81 -20.89 -54.46
C SER A 7 -69.33 -21.25 -54.30
N GLN A 8 -68.52 -21.18 -55.36
CA GLN A 8 -67.06 -21.31 -55.26
C GLN A 8 -66.42 -20.13 -54.51
N LYS A 9 -66.86 -18.89 -54.78
CA LYS A 9 -66.37 -17.70 -54.04
C LYS A 9 -66.74 -17.71 -52.57
N ASP A 10 -67.96 -18.13 -52.22
CA ASP A 10 -68.41 -18.22 -50.83
C ASP A 10 -67.64 -19.34 -50.07
N ALA A 11 -67.31 -20.44 -50.74
CA ALA A 11 -66.49 -21.53 -50.17
C ALA A 11 -65.01 -21.16 -50.02
N GLU A 12 -64.46 -20.36 -50.93
CA GLU A 12 -63.10 -19.79 -50.82
C GLU A 12 -63.03 -18.75 -49.70
N GLN A 13 -64.02 -17.86 -49.57
CA GLN A 13 -64.11 -16.90 -48.47
C GLN A 13 -64.28 -17.58 -47.10
N GLY A 14 -65.07 -18.64 -47.00
CA GLY A 14 -65.21 -19.41 -45.76
C GLY A 14 -63.92 -20.12 -45.33
N LYS A 15 -63.11 -20.58 -46.29
CA LYS A 15 -61.78 -21.18 -46.01
C LYS A 15 -60.78 -20.12 -45.55
N THR A 16 -60.73 -18.97 -46.22
CA THR A 16 -59.85 -17.86 -45.82
C THR A 16 -60.21 -17.30 -44.44
N ASP A 17 -61.50 -17.21 -44.10
CA ASP A 17 -61.95 -16.77 -42.78
C ASP A 17 -61.60 -17.77 -41.67
N THR A 18 -61.61 -19.07 -41.99
CA THR A 18 -61.23 -20.12 -41.04
C THR A 18 -59.72 -20.15 -40.80
N GLU A 19 -58.93 -19.97 -41.86
CA GLU A 19 -57.46 -19.82 -41.76
C GLU A 19 -57.07 -18.54 -41.02
N ALA A 20 -57.74 -17.42 -41.28
CA ALA A 20 -57.51 -16.16 -40.57
C ALA A 20 -57.83 -16.28 -39.06
N LYS A 21 -58.93 -16.96 -38.70
CA LYS A 21 -59.26 -17.26 -37.29
C LYS A 21 -58.20 -18.15 -36.63
N ARG A 22 -57.71 -19.16 -37.33
CA ARG A 22 -56.69 -20.08 -36.82
C ARG A 22 -55.34 -19.39 -36.65
N GLN A 23 -54.93 -18.56 -37.60
CA GLN A 23 -53.72 -17.72 -37.47
C GLN A 23 -53.83 -16.75 -36.29
N LYS A 24 -54.99 -16.14 -36.08
CA LYS A 24 -55.22 -15.25 -34.95
C LYS A 24 -55.14 -15.99 -33.61
N GLN A 25 -55.72 -17.20 -33.52
CA GLN A 25 -55.60 -18.05 -32.34
C GLN A 25 -54.15 -18.49 -32.07
N GLU A 26 -53.39 -18.82 -33.12
CA GLU A 26 -51.97 -19.18 -33.02
C GLU A 26 -51.15 -17.98 -32.49
N GLN A 27 -51.40 -16.77 -33.02
CA GLN A 27 -50.75 -15.55 -32.56
C GLN A 27 -51.11 -15.22 -31.11
N ASP A 28 -52.39 -15.33 -30.74
CA ASP A 28 -52.85 -15.10 -29.37
C ASP A 28 -52.24 -16.13 -28.40
N PHE A 29 -52.11 -17.39 -28.82
CA PHE A 29 -51.46 -18.44 -28.04
C PHE A 29 -49.96 -18.16 -27.86
N GLN A 30 -49.25 -17.83 -28.94
CA GLN A 30 -47.83 -17.48 -28.89
C GLN A 30 -47.58 -16.25 -28.01
N ALA A 31 -48.45 -15.23 -28.07
CA ALA A 31 -48.36 -14.05 -27.22
C ALA A 31 -48.56 -14.37 -25.74
N ARG A 32 -49.52 -15.25 -25.41
CA ARG A 32 -49.72 -15.71 -24.01
C ARG A 32 -48.59 -16.59 -23.51
N TRP A 33 -48.03 -17.42 -24.40
CA TRP A 33 -46.90 -18.28 -24.08
C TRP A 33 -45.66 -17.46 -23.73
N THR A 34 -45.33 -16.45 -24.55
CA THR A 34 -44.20 -15.56 -24.30
C THR A 34 -44.38 -14.71 -23.04
N GLU A 35 -45.61 -14.26 -22.76
CA GLU A 35 -45.94 -13.54 -21.52
C GLU A 35 -45.83 -14.45 -20.27
N HIS A 36 -46.24 -15.71 -20.38
CA HIS A 36 -46.08 -16.68 -19.30
C HIS A 36 -44.61 -16.99 -19.05
N GLU A 37 -43.83 -17.20 -20.11
CA GLU A 37 -42.39 -17.45 -20.03
C GLU A 37 -41.67 -16.26 -19.38
N SER A 38 -41.97 -15.02 -19.80
CA SER A 38 -41.38 -13.82 -19.20
C SER A 38 -41.71 -13.71 -17.71
N LYS A 39 -42.98 -13.87 -17.32
CA LYS A 39 -43.40 -13.87 -15.89
C LYS A 39 -42.71 -14.96 -15.10
N GLN A 40 -42.55 -16.16 -15.66
CA GLN A 40 -41.86 -17.26 -14.99
C GLN A 40 -40.38 -16.93 -14.78
N THR A 41 -39.72 -16.32 -15.77
CA THR A 41 -38.32 -15.87 -15.60
C THR A 41 -38.18 -14.77 -14.57
N GLU A 42 -39.12 -13.82 -14.50
CA GLU A 42 -39.14 -12.75 -13.51
C GLU A 42 -39.34 -13.30 -12.09
N LEU A 43 -40.28 -14.23 -11.91
CA LEU A 43 -40.52 -14.88 -10.62
C LEU A 43 -39.31 -15.70 -10.16
N LEU A 44 -38.63 -16.40 -11.07
CA LEU A 44 -37.40 -17.13 -10.75
C LEU A 44 -36.26 -16.19 -10.35
N LYS A 45 -36.11 -15.05 -11.03
CA LYS A 45 -35.14 -14.01 -10.64
C LYS A 45 -35.47 -13.42 -9.27
N ALA A 46 -36.72 -13.02 -9.05
CA ALA A 46 -37.16 -12.47 -7.78
C ALA A 46 -36.96 -13.46 -6.61
N LYS A 47 -37.24 -14.75 -6.84
CA LYS A 47 -36.98 -15.80 -5.86
C LYS A 47 -35.47 -15.91 -5.55
N LYS A 48 -34.62 -15.96 -6.58
CA LYS A 48 -33.16 -16.03 -6.40
C LYS A 48 -32.63 -14.79 -5.66
N ASP A 49 -33.10 -13.60 -6.01
CA ASP A 49 -32.70 -12.36 -5.34
C ASP A 49 -33.14 -12.34 -3.87
N ALA A 50 -34.30 -12.93 -3.54
CA ALA A 50 -34.76 -13.08 -2.17
C ALA A 50 -33.92 -14.10 -1.38
N GLU A 51 -33.56 -15.22 -1.99
CA GLU A 51 -32.65 -16.22 -1.41
C GLU A 51 -31.26 -15.61 -1.14
N ASP A 52 -30.68 -14.90 -2.11
CA ASP A 52 -29.39 -14.22 -1.96
C ASP A 52 -29.42 -13.17 -0.84
N LYS A 53 -30.52 -12.42 -0.70
CA LYS A 53 -30.72 -11.47 0.40
C LYS A 53 -30.79 -12.19 1.76
N ALA A 54 -31.50 -13.31 1.85
CA ALA A 54 -31.59 -14.10 3.07
C ALA A 54 -30.22 -14.64 3.49
N THR A 55 -29.45 -15.23 2.57
CA THR A 55 -28.09 -15.73 2.84
C THR A 55 -27.16 -14.61 3.30
N ARG A 56 -27.27 -13.40 2.73
CA ARG A 56 -26.48 -12.24 3.19
C ARG A 56 -26.85 -11.84 4.62
N LEU A 57 -28.13 -11.78 4.95
CA LEU A 57 -28.58 -11.45 6.31
C LEU A 57 -28.08 -12.47 7.33
N GLU A 58 -28.14 -13.77 7.01
CA GLU A 58 -27.56 -14.82 7.87
C GLU A 58 -26.05 -14.64 8.08
N SER A 59 -25.31 -14.33 7.01
CA SER A 59 -23.87 -14.07 7.11
C SER A 59 -23.55 -12.85 7.98
N LEU A 60 -24.39 -11.81 7.97
CA LEU A 60 -24.25 -10.62 8.81
C LEU A 60 -24.54 -10.96 10.27
N ILE A 61 -25.57 -11.76 10.54
CA ILE A 61 -25.89 -12.24 11.90
C ILE A 61 -24.72 -13.07 12.46
N ALA A 62 -24.12 -13.95 11.66
CA ALA A 62 -22.96 -14.74 12.05
C ALA A 62 -21.74 -13.86 12.37
N LYS A 63 -21.49 -12.82 11.59
CA LYS A 63 -20.42 -11.85 11.85
C LYS A 63 -20.66 -11.03 13.12
N ILE A 64 -21.92 -10.61 13.37
CA ILE A 64 -22.30 -9.92 14.60
C ILE A 64 -22.05 -10.83 15.80
N ALA A 65 -22.45 -12.11 15.74
CA ALA A 65 -22.19 -13.09 16.80
C ALA A 65 -20.68 -13.28 17.09
N GLY A 66 -19.83 -13.27 16.06
CA GLY A 66 -18.37 -13.30 16.21
C GLY A 66 -17.78 -12.07 16.91
N GLY A 67 -18.47 -10.93 16.86
CA GLY A 67 -18.06 -9.68 17.52
C GLY A 67 -18.03 -9.75 19.05
N GLY A 68 -18.66 -10.76 19.67
CA GLY A 68 -18.63 -10.97 21.11
C GLY A 68 -17.21 -11.16 21.68
N GLN A 69 -16.27 -11.66 20.89
CA GLN A 69 -14.86 -11.81 21.29
C GLN A 69 -14.17 -10.46 21.58
N LEU A 70 -14.71 -9.37 21.06
CA LEU A 70 -14.19 -8.03 21.24
C LEU A 70 -14.78 -7.33 22.48
N LEU A 71 -15.71 -7.96 23.20
CA LEU A 71 -16.40 -7.35 24.33
C LEU A 71 -15.72 -7.64 25.67
N SER A 72 -15.85 -6.70 26.61
CA SER A 72 -15.47 -6.89 28.01
C SER A 72 -16.38 -7.91 28.72
N ALA A 73 -15.90 -8.55 29.79
CA ALA A 73 -16.63 -9.63 30.49
C ALA A 73 -18.04 -9.22 30.99
N ASN A 74 -18.24 -7.93 31.30
CA ASN A 74 -19.54 -7.40 31.70
C ASN A 74 -20.49 -7.26 30.50
N ARG A 75 -20.00 -6.75 29.37
CA ARG A 75 -20.80 -6.56 28.15
C ARG A 75 -21.04 -7.85 27.37
N LEU A 76 -20.19 -8.86 27.56
CA LEU A 76 -20.41 -10.19 27.00
C LEU A 76 -21.70 -10.83 27.54
N LYS A 77 -21.99 -10.63 28.84
CA LYS A 77 -23.23 -11.13 29.46
C LYS A 77 -24.46 -10.48 28.82
N ASP A 78 -24.44 -9.15 28.68
CA ASP A 78 -25.52 -8.39 28.06
C ASP A 78 -25.68 -8.73 26.57
N PHE A 79 -24.57 -8.96 25.86
CA PHE A 79 -24.56 -9.37 24.47
C PHE A 79 -25.17 -10.76 24.25
N THR A 80 -24.90 -11.72 25.16
CA THR A 80 -25.51 -13.05 25.11
C THR A 80 -26.98 -13.05 25.53
N ALA A 81 -27.39 -12.12 26.40
CA ALA A 81 -28.75 -12.02 26.91
C ALA A 81 -29.72 -11.36 25.90
N LYS A 82 -29.22 -10.50 25.01
CA LYS A 82 -30.06 -9.86 23.98
C LYS A 82 -30.15 -10.73 22.72
N GLU A 83 -31.35 -10.93 22.19
CA GLU A 83 -31.58 -11.76 20.99
C GLU A 83 -31.54 -10.95 19.68
N ALA A 84 -31.88 -9.66 19.72
CA ALA A 84 -31.90 -8.81 18.54
C ALA A 84 -30.49 -8.45 18.04
N ALA A 85 -30.29 -8.53 16.72
CA ALA A 85 -29.00 -8.23 16.09
C ALA A 85 -28.60 -6.75 16.18
N GLU A 86 -29.58 -5.84 16.15
CA GLU A 86 -29.38 -4.39 16.25
C GLU A 86 -28.83 -4.00 17.63
N ASP A 87 -29.47 -4.51 18.68
CA ASP A 87 -29.04 -4.35 20.07
C ASP A 87 -27.62 -4.86 20.34
N ARG A 88 -27.27 -6.01 19.73
CA ARG A 88 -25.92 -6.59 19.81
C ARG A 88 -24.89 -5.71 19.12
N LEU A 89 -25.26 -5.12 17.98
CA LEU A 89 -24.41 -4.22 17.22
C LEU A 89 -24.16 -2.91 17.98
N ASP A 90 -25.18 -2.36 18.64
CA ASP A 90 -25.04 -1.17 19.48
C ASP A 90 -24.08 -1.38 20.66
N LEU A 91 -24.12 -2.55 21.28
CA LEU A 91 -23.17 -2.92 22.36
C LEU A 91 -21.73 -3.01 21.85
N VAL A 92 -21.52 -3.57 20.65
CA VAL A 92 -20.20 -3.64 20.02
C VAL A 92 -19.69 -2.25 19.67
N TYR A 93 -20.54 -1.38 19.10
CA TYR A 93 -20.14 0.00 18.81
C TYR A 93 -19.84 0.82 20.06
N ALA A 94 -20.58 0.62 21.15
CA ALA A 94 -20.30 1.26 22.43
C ALA A 94 -18.93 0.81 22.99
N GLU A 95 -18.60 -0.48 22.92
CA GLU A 95 -17.29 -1.00 23.32
C GLU A 95 -16.15 -0.43 22.47
N LEU A 96 -16.31 -0.38 21.15
CA LEU A 96 -15.30 0.20 20.27
C LEU A 96 -15.07 1.68 20.55
N ARG A 97 -16.14 2.45 20.82
CA ARG A 97 -16.01 3.87 21.21
C ARG A 97 -15.28 4.03 22.54
N ASP A 98 -15.59 3.22 23.54
CA ASP A 98 -14.94 3.32 24.85
C ASP A 98 -13.47 2.91 24.76
N ARG A 99 -13.15 1.85 24.01
CA ARG A 99 -11.75 1.49 23.72
C ARG A 99 -10.99 2.57 22.98
N ALA A 100 -11.62 3.21 21.99
CA ALA A 100 -11.00 4.32 21.26
C ALA A 100 -10.68 5.50 22.20
N LYS A 101 -11.58 5.82 23.15
CA LYS A 101 -11.31 6.84 24.17
C LYS A 101 -10.15 6.46 25.08
N VAL A 102 -10.11 5.21 25.54
CA VAL A 102 -9.00 4.71 26.38
C VAL A 102 -7.67 4.78 25.63
N ILE A 103 -7.64 4.41 24.35
CA ILE A 103 -6.44 4.53 23.52
C ILE A 103 -6.02 6.00 23.36
N ASP A 104 -6.96 6.92 23.11
CA ASP A 104 -6.66 8.35 22.99
C ASP A 104 -6.12 8.92 24.32
N GLU A 105 -6.67 8.51 25.45
CA GLU A 105 -6.21 8.90 26.77
C GLU A 105 -4.83 8.29 27.10
N GLN A 106 -4.61 7.02 26.79
CA GLN A 106 -3.29 6.37 26.90
C GLN A 106 -2.26 7.08 26.02
N ASN A 107 -2.60 7.43 24.79
CA ASN A 107 -1.72 8.17 23.89
C ASN A 107 -1.43 9.58 24.40
N ARG A 108 -2.40 10.26 25.02
CA ARG A 108 -2.18 11.55 25.69
C ARG A 108 -1.25 11.41 26.89
N ILE A 109 -1.44 10.40 27.73
CA ILE A 109 -0.57 10.12 28.89
C ILE A 109 0.84 9.76 28.42
N LEU A 110 0.98 8.89 27.42
CA LEU A 110 2.27 8.58 26.81
C LEU A 110 2.92 9.84 26.23
N SER A 111 2.14 10.72 25.57
CA SER A 111 2.67 11.97 25.05
C SER A 111 3.10 12.94 26.16
N SER A 112 2.38 13.02 27.28
CA SER A 112 2.74 13.89 28.40
C SER A 112 3.95 13.35 29.15
N LEU A 113 4.05 12.02 29.33
CA LEU A 113 5.24 11.35 29.86
C LEU A 113 6.45 11.52 28.93
N ARG A 114 6.24 11.47 27.61
CA ARG A 114 7.28 11.73 26.61
C ARG A 114 7.71 13.19 26.63
N VAL A 115 6.86 14.16 26.95
CA VAL A 115 7.22 15.59 26.96
C VAL A 115 7.88 16.01 28.28
N ALA A 116 7.58 15.35 29.39
CA ALA A 116 7.98 15.80 30.72
C ALA A 116 9.43 15.51 31.12
N ASP A 117 10.12 14.57 30.48
CA ASP A 117 11.45 14.14 30.92
C ASP A 117 12.38 13.82 29.74
N ARG A 118 13.43 14.64 29.58
CA ARG A 118 14.40 14.57 28.47
C ARG A 118 15.23 13.28 28.55
N ASP A 119 15.53 12.83 29.76
CA ASP A 119 16.31 11.61 30.00
C ASP A 119 15.46 10.37 29.71
N LEU A 120 14.16 10.44 29.97
CA LEU A 120 13.21 9.39 29.60
C LEU A 120 12.98 9.34 28.08
N GLN A 121 12.99 10.48 27.38
CA GLN A 121 12.98 10.51 25.91
C GLN A 121 14.21 9.82 25.31
N GLU A 122 15.43 10.12 25.80
CA GLU A 122 16.64 9.45 25.34
C GLU A 122 16.60 7.95 25.65
N THR A 123 16.12 7.58 26.83
CA THR A 123 16.00 6.18 27.24
C THR A 123 14.95 5.44 26.42
N VAL A 124 13.80 6.05 26.11
CA VAL A 124 12.74 5.46 25.27
C VAL A 124 13.13 5.44 23.80
N LEU A 125 13.87 6.42 23.29
CA LEU A 125 14.43 6.40 21.93
C LEU A 125 15.56 5.36 21.80
N ALA A 126 16.31 5.11 22.86
CA ALA A 126 17.31 4.05 22.92
C ALA A 126 16.68 2.66 23.14
N ALA A 127 15.54 2.59 23.86
CA ALA A 127 14.86 1.34 24.21
C ALA A 127 13.76 0.92 23.22
N THR A 128 13.21 1.84 22.43
CA THR A 128 12.34 1.52 21.29
C THR A 128 13.27 1.12 20.15
N PRO A 129 13.36 -0.17 19.78
CA PRO A 129 14.10 -0.53 18.60
C PRO A 129 13.41 0.17 17.44
N LYS A 130 14.09 1.11 16.77
CA LYS A 130 13.66 1.51 15.43
C LYS A 130 13.64 0.22 14.64
N ASP A 131 12.46 -0.25 14.24
CA ASP A 131 12.34 -1.44 13.41
C ASP A 131 12.80 -1.08 11.99
N ASP A 132 14.13 -0.99 11.86
CA ASP A 132 14.86 -0.70 10.64
C ASP A 132 15.16 -1.99 9.86
N ARG A 133 14.34 -3.03 10.10
CA ARG A 133 14.43 -4.31 9.41
C ARG A 133 13.80 -4.21 8.04
N ILE A 134 14.43 -4.76 7.02
CA ILE A 134 13.82 -4.76 5.68
C ILE A 134 12.50 -5.55 5.66
N ASP A 135 11.59 -5.21 4.76
CA ASP A 135 10.28 -5.87 4.65
C ASP A 135 10.42 -7.33 4.16
N GLY A 136 11.47 -7.58 3.39
CA GLY A 136 11.88 -8.89 2.86
C GLY A 136 12.87 -8.73 1.70
N PHE A 137 13.21 -9.84 1.05
CA PHE A 137 14.07 -9.84 -0.14
C PHE A 137 13.26 -9.71 -1.44
N ASP A 138 13.68 -8.79 -2.30
CA ASP A 138 13.12 -8.59 -3.65
C ASP A 138 13.71 -9.56 -4.67
N GLY A 139 14.91 -10.09 -4.37
CA GLY A 139 15.65 -11.00 -5.22
C GLY A 139 16.76 -11.76 -4.49
N ARG A 140 17.49 -12.56 -5.25
CA ARG A 140 18.64 -13.34 -4.77
C ARG A 140 19.79 -13.29 -5.75
N VAL A 141 21.01 -13.31 -5.22
CA VAL A 141 22.23 -13.43 -6.03
C VAL A 141 22.32 -14.85 -6.61
N ILE A 142 22.44 -14.97 -7.93
CA ILE A 142 22.64 -16.25 -8.62
C ILE A 142 24.12 -16.57 -8.73
N SER A 143 24.92 -15.59 -9.15
CA SER A 143 26.34 -15.76 -9.38
C SER A 143 27.09 -14.47 -9.17
N VAL A 144 28.33 -14.57 -8.72
CA VAL A 144 29.24 -13.45 -8.49
C VAL A 144 30.49 -13.69 -9.36
N ASP A 145 30.85 -12.70 -10.15
CA ASP A 145 32.14 -12.60 -10.81
C ASP A 145 32.97 -11.53 -10.12
N GLU A 146 33.89 -11.99 -9.26
CA GLU A 146 34.77 -11.10 -8.49
C GLU A 146 35.77 -10.35 -9.38
N ARG A 147 36.19 -10.94 -10.52
CA ARG A 147 37.19 -10.34 -11.40
C ARG A 147 36.60 -9.13 -12.12
N GLU A 148 35.36 -9.23 -12.57
CA GLU A 148 34.63 -8.14 -13.22
C GLU A 148 33.85 -7.28 -12.23
N ARG A 149 33.90 -7.62 -10.92
CA ARG A 149 33.05 -7.05 -9.87
C ARG A 149 31.58 -6.99 -10.30
N SER A 150 31.10 -8.06 -10.95
CA SER A 150 29.74 -8.15 -11.46
C SER A 150 28.93 -9.25 -10.76
N VAL A 151 27.64 -9.04 -10.62
CA VAL A 151 26.72 -9.94 -9.94
C VAL A 151 25.49 -10.12 -10.81
N LEU A 152 25.07 -11.37 -10.93
CA LEU A 152 23.80 -11.73 -11.56
C LEU A 152 22.75 -11.92 -10.46
N VAL A 153 21.64 -11.19 -10.54
CA VAL A 153 20.58 -11.23 -9.54
C VAL A 153 19.29 -11.70 -10.19
N SER A 154 18.64 -12.66 -9.54
CA SER A 154 17.26 -13.04 -9.83
C SER A 154 16.33 -12.17 -9.00
N ALA A 155 15.45 -11.41 -9.65
CA ALA A 155 14.41 -10.65 -8.99
C ALA A 155 13.05 -11.24 -9.33
N SER A 156 12.06 -11.08 -8.46
CA SER A 156 10.68 -11.53 -8.73
C SER A 156 10.08 -10.84 -9.95
N SER A 157 10.51 -9.60 -10.23
CA SER A 157 10.16 -8.84 -11.45
C SER A 157 11.20 -7.76 -11.71
N THR A 158 11.58 -7.53 -12.96
CA THR A 158 12.43 -6.39 -13.37
C THR A 158 11.62 -5.14 -13.73
N ARG A 159 10.28 -5.20 -13.58
CA ARG A 159 9.39 -4.09 -13.94
C ARG A 159 9.60 -2.87 -13.03
N GLY A 160 10.19 -1.81 -13.58
CA GLY A 160 10.47 -0.57 -12.86
C GLY A 160 11.89 -0.48 -12.31
N ILE A 161 12.67 -1.55 -12.42
CA ILE A 161 14.13 -1.52 -12.22
C ILE A 161 14.75 -0.75 -13.39
N ARG A 162 15.78 0.05 -13.12
CA ARG A 162 16.50 0.83 -14.12
C ARG A 162 18.01 0.67 -13.94
N PRO A 163 18.80 0.76 -15.02
CA PRO A 163 20.24 0.96 -14.89
C PRO A 163 20.55 2.17 -14.00
N GLY A 164 21.55 2.04 -13.12
CA GLY A 164 21.91 3.02 -12.09
C GLY A 164 21.16 2.88 -10.77
N MET A 165 20.17 1.97 -10.68
CA MET A 165 19.46 1.73 -9.43
C MET A 165 20.35 0.96 -8.45
N ILE A 166 20.28 1.31 -7.17
CA ILE A 166 21.11 0.73 -6.12
C ILE A 166 20.29 -0.32 -5.35
N LEU A 167 20.92 -1.47 -5.11
CA LEU A 167 20.38 -2.60 -4.38
C LEU A 167 21.33 -2.98 -3.24
N HIS A 168 20.77 -3.37 -2.10
CA HIS A 168 21.53 -3.81 -0.94
C HIS A 168 21.53 -5.34 -0.88
N VAL A 169 22.67 -5.91 -0.51
CA VAL A 169 22.86 -7.36 -0.40
C VAL A 169 22.97 -7.73 1.07
N PHE A 170 22.26 -8.79 1.47
CA PHE A 170 22.14 -9.26 2.84
C PHE A 170 22.41 -10.77 2.94
N SER A 171 22.73 -11.25 4.15
CA SER A 171 22.86 -12.68 4.41
C SER A 171 21.51 -13.38 4.22
N PRO A 172 21.48 -14.62 3.68
CA PRO A 172 20.25 -15.37 3.53
C PRO A 172 19.72 -15.96 4.84
N ASP A 173 20.48 -15.86 5.95
CA ASP A 173 20.16 -16.49 7.25
C ASP A 173 18.97 -15.83 7.96
N ASP A 174 18.75 -14.53 7.71
CA ASP A 174 17.61 -13.77 8.24
C ASP A 174 16.78 -13.27 7.05
N GLU A 175 15.47 -13.50 7.06
CA GLU A 175 14.56 -13.02 6.02
C GLU A 175 14.25 -11.52 6.16
N ARG A 176 14.44 -10.95 7.36
CA ARG A 176 14.22 -9.53 7.67
C ARG A 176 15.38 -8.93 8.47
N PRO A 177 16.60 -8.89 7.89
CA PRO A 177 17.77 -8.33 8.53
C PRO A 177 17.60 -6.83 8.76
N GLN A 178 18.34 -6.30 9.75
CA GLN A 178 18.43 -4.86 9.95
C GLN A 178 19.14 -4.22 8.76
N ALA A 179 18.72 -3.01 8.35
CA ALA A 179 19.34 -2.28 7.23
C ALA A 179 20.86 -2.04 7.42
N GLY A 180 21.33 -2.05 8.66
CA GLY A 180 22.75 -1.98 9.02
C GLY A 180 23.56 -3.23 8.69
N ASP A 181 22.94 -4.41 8.64
CA ASP A 181 23.61 -5.72 8.50
C ASP A 181 23.90 -6.10 7.03
N ARG A 182 23.94 -5.11 6.14
CA ARG A 182 24.22 -5.31 4.71
C ARG A 182 25.64 -5.81 4.48
N LYS A 183 25.78 -6.85 3.64
CA LYS A 183 27.06 -7.39 3.17
C LYS A 183 27.72 -6.52 2.11
N GLY A 184 26.90 -5.84 1.30
CA GLY A 184 27.38 -4.97 0.23
C GLY A 184 26.28 -4.18 -0.48
N VAL A 185 26.73 -3.35 -1.41
CA VAL A 185 25.92 -2.46 -2.23
C VAL A 185 26.26 -2.73 -3.70
N VAL A 186 25.24 -3.03 -4.49
CA VAL A 186 25.37 -3.30 -5.92
C VAL A 186 24.54 -2.30 -6.73
N GLU A 187 25.05 -1.89 -7.87
CA GLU A 187 24.38 -0.97 -8.78
C GLU A 187 23.96 -1.71 -10.05
N VAL A 188 22.69 -1.65 -10.42
CA VAL A 188 22.17 -2.29 -11.62
C VAL A 188 22.81 -1.68 -12.87
N THR A 189 23.47 -2.51 -13.70
CA THR A 189 24.08 -2.07 -14.95
C THR A 189 23.20 -2.35 -16.15
N SER A 190 22.59 -3.54 -16.20
CA SER A 190 21.76 -3.97 -17.33
C SER A 190 20.65 -4.91 -16.87
N ILE A 191 19.54 -4.89 -17.59
CA ILE A 191 18.41 -5.79 -17.38
C ILE A 191 18.49 -6.86 -18.46
N GLU A 192 18.78 -8.08 -18.06
CA GLU A 192 19.04 -9.22 -18.96
C GLU A 192 17.73 -9.96 -19.30
N GLY A 193 16.66 -9.76 -18.52
CA GLY A 193 15.36 -10.36 -18.79
C GLY A 193 14.25 -9.92 -17.83
N PRO A 194 13.09 -10.61 -17.84
CA PRO A 194 11.92 -10.27 -16.99
C PRO A 194 12.15 -10.45 -15.48
N SER A 195 13.10 -11.29 -15.10
CA SER A 195 13.44 -11.64 -13.71
C SER A 195 14.95 -11.66 -13.47
N LEU A 196 15.74 -11.17 -14.44
CA LEU A 196 17.19 -11.28 -14.42
C LEU A 196 17.81 -9.89 -14.64
N LEU A 197 18.73 -9.52 -13.76
CA LEU A 197 19.49 -8.28 -13.87
C LEU A 197 20.96 -8.52 -13.57
N ARG A 198 21.80 -7.71 -14.20
CA ARG A 198 23.23 -7.63 -13.92
C ARG A 198 23.51 -6.35 -13.15
N ALA A 199 24.35 -6.47 -12.12
CA ALA A 199 24.76 -5.36 -11.29
C ALA A 199 26.28 -5.36 -11.08
N THR A 200 26.87 -4.20 -10.82
CA THR A 200 28.27 -4.05 -10.44
C THR A 200 28.40 -3.81 -8.94
N ILE A 201 29.38 -4.45 -8.30
CA ILE A 201 29.66 -4.33 -6.87
C ILE A 201 30.34 -2.98 -6.60
N ARG A 202 29.60 -2.07 -5.94
CA ARG A 202 30.11 -0.77 -5.51
C ARG A 202 30.85 -0.83 -4.19
N ARG A 203 30.28 -1.60 -3.25
CA ARG A 203 30.86 -1.79 -1.93
C ARG A 203 30.59 -3.20 -1.46
N ASP A 204 31.58 -3.82 -0.85
CA ASP A 204 31.54 -5.16 -0.30
C ASP A 204 32.31 -5.20 1.02
N SER A 205 31.88 -6.10 1.91
CA SER A 205 32.55 -6.33 3.18
C SER A 205 33.58 -7.45 3.04
N ASN A 206 34.85 -7.16 3.35
CA ASN A 206 35.89 -8.19 3.37
C ASN A 206 35.62 -9.28 4.43
N ARG A 207 34.85 -8.97 5.48
CA ARG A 207 34.49 -9.94 6.54
C ARG A 207 33.32 -10.83 6.14
N SER A 208 32.47 -10.36 5.24
CA SER A 208 31.24 -11.03 4.83
C SER A 208 31.05 -10.84 3.32
N PRO A 209 31.79 -11.62 2.50
CA PRO A 209 31.77 -11.45 1.04
C PRO A 209 30.40 -11.78 0.46
N ILE A 210 30.08 -11.18 -0.68
CA ILE A 210 28.84 -11.45 -1.41
C ILE A 210 28.93 -12.84 -2.03
N LEU A 211 27.97 -13.70 -1.74
CA LEU A 211 27.92 -15.09 -2.21
C LEU A 211 26.64 -15.37 -3.00
N ALA A 212 26.66 -16.42 -3.81
CA ALA A 212 25.45 -16.95 -4.42
C ALA A 212 24.47 -17.41 -3.33
N GLY A 213 23.19 -17.04 -3.49
CA GLY A 213 22.13 -17.29 -2.52
C GLY A 213 21.80 -16.10 -1.61
N ASP A 214 22.69 -15.10 -1.51
CA ASP A 214 22.46 -13.89 -0.73
C ASP A 214 21.18 -13.15 -1.15
N GLY A 215 20.48 -12.60 -0.16
CA GLY A 215 19.25 -11.85 -0.37
C GLY A 215 19.55 -10.44 -0.90
N VAL A 216 18.75 -9.98 -1.86
CA VAL A 216 18.85 -8.64 -2.41
C VAL A 216 17.55 -7.90 -2.13
N ALA A 217 17.65 -6.71 -1.55
CA ALA A 217 16.48 -5.87 -1.26
C ALA A 217 16.76 -4.40 -1.56
N THR A 218 15.69 -3.66 -1.81
CA THR A 218 15.72 -2.21 -1.93
C THR A 218 14.51 -1.58 -1.26
N SER A 219 14.76 -0.66 -0.32
CA SER A 219 13.69 0.10 0.34
C SER A 219 13.08 1.17 -0.57
N LEU A 220 13.65 1.40 -1.76
CA LEU A 220 13.28 2.47 -2.68
C LEU A 220 12.60 1.96 -3.96
N TRP A 221 12.14 0.71 -3.97
CA TRP A 221 11.37 0.16 -5.07
C TRP A 221 10.44 -0.96 -4.61
N THR A 222 9.26 -1.04 -5.23
CA THR A 222 8.37 -2.20 -5.15
C THR A 222 7.89 -2.51 -6.57
N ALA A 223 7.72 -3.79 -6.91
CA ALA A 223 7.35 -4.21 -8.24
C ALA A 223 6.08 -3.49 -8.76
N GLY A 224 6.25 -2.63 -9.78
CA GLY A 224 5.15 -1.95 -10.47
C GLY A 224 4.75 -0.56 -9.95
N THR A 225 5.29 -0.07 -8.82
CA THR A 225 4.98 1.26 -8.28
C THR A 225 6.21 1.97 -7.72
N ALA A 226 6.39 3.25 -8.07
CA ALA A 226 7.39 4.11 -7.46
C ALA A 226 7.00 4.38 -5.99
N PRO A 227 7.87 4.12 -5.00
CA PRO A 227 7.52 4.34 -3.61
C PRO A 227 7.32 5.84 -3.33
N GLU A 228 6.27 6.14 -2.57
CA GLU A 228 6.01 7.48 -2.10
C GLU A 228 6.84 7.77 -0.85
N VAL A 229 7.64 8.84 -0.92
CA VAL A 229 8.53 9.31 0.14
C VAL A 229 8.04 10.67 0.59
N VAL A 230 7.84 10.84 1.90
CA VAL A 230 7.52 12.15 2.48
C VAL A 230 8.76 12.72 3.14
N ILE A 231 9.20 13.90 2.71
CA ILE A 231 10.34 14.58 3.35
C ILE A 231 9.78 15.70 4.24
N VAL A 232 10.09 15.62 5.54
CA VAL A 232 9.67 16.60 6.55
C VAL A 232 10.85 17.16 7.31
N GLY A 233 10.72 18.40 7.79
CA GLY A 233 11.74 19.04 8.63
C GLY A 233 12.86 19.70 7.81
N TRP A 234 13.91 20.10 8.52
CA TRP A 234 15.01 20.87 7.94
C TRP A 234 16.11 19.96 7.41
N VAL A 235 16.26 19.89 6.08
CA VAL A 235 17.30 19.06 5.47
C VAL A 235 18.56 19.89 5.28
N ASN A 236 19.68 19.46 5.86
CA ASN A 236 20.98 20.05 5.61
C ASN A 236 21.96 18.96 5.15
N LEU A 237 22.37 19.01 3.88
CA LEU A 237 23.28 18.04 3.27
C LEU A 237 24.73 18.54 3.25
N ASP A 238 24.93 19.86 3.29
CA ASP A 238 26.25 20.49 3.36
C ASP A 238 26.51 21.23 4.69
N GLU A 239 27.74 21.69 4.90
CA GLU A 239 28.10 22.49 6.09
C GLU A 239 27.77 23.98 5.91
N ALA A 240 27.11 24.37 4.81
CA ALA A 240 26.78 25.77 4.52
C ALA A 240 25.52 26.26 5.27
N GLY A 241 24.73 25.34 5.83
CA GLY A 241 23.64 25.65 6.76
C GLY A 241 22.33 26.10 6.11
N ASP A 242 22.19 25.92 4.80
CA ASP A 242 20.96 26.20 4.05
C ASP A 242 20.09 24.93 3.89
N ASN A 243 18.82 25.11 3.49
CA ASN A 243 17.89 23.98 3.36
C ASN A 243 18.07 23.28 2.01
N ASP A 244 18.67 22.09 2.04
CA ASP A 244 18.95 21.25 0.88
C ASP A 244 17.79 20.33 0.47
N ARG A 245 16.56 20.64 0.87
CA ARG A 245 15.39 19.81 0.59
C ARG A 245 15.22 19.52 -0.91
N GLU A 246 15.37 20.52 -1.78
CA GLU A 246 15.22 20.32 -3.23
C GLU A 246 16.25 19.34 -3.78
N ARG A 247 17.50 19.43 -3.31
CA ARG A 247 18.57 18.50 -3.69
C ARG A 247 18.24 17.08 -3.25
N LEU A 248 17.69 16.90 -2.05
CA LEU A 248 17.24 15.58 -1.58
C LEU A 248 16.07 15.04 -2.41
N VAL A 249 15.12 15.89 -2.78
CA VAL A 249 13.99 15.53 -3.67
C VAL A 249 14.51 15.02 -5.01
N ASP A 250 15.51 15.69 -5.59
CA ASP A 250 16.11 15.27 -6.86
C ASP A 250 16.84 13.93 -6.75
N LEU A 251 17.52 13.66 -5.63
CA LEU A 251 18.16 12.37 -5.38
C LEU A 251 17.11 11.24 -5.31
N VAL A 252 16.01 11.46 -4.58
CA VAL A 252 14.91 10.48 -4.49
C VAL A 252 14.28 10.22 -5.86
N LYS A 253 14.03 11.28 -6.64
CA LYS A 253 13.48 11.15 -8.01
C LYS A 253 14.42 10.39 -8.94
N ARG A 254 15.73 10.65 -8.87
CA ARG A 254 16.76 9.94 -9.65
C ARG A 254 16.80 8.45 -9.30
N ALA A 255 16.63 8.10 -8.04
CA ALA A 255 16.52 6.72 -7.58
C ALA A 255 15.18 6.05 -7.95
N GLY A 256 14.23 6.79 -8.52
CA GLY A 256 12.94 6.26 -8.97
C GLY A 256 11.80 6.39 -7.96
N GLY A 257 12.01 7.07 -6.83
CA GLY A 257 10.98 7.39 -5.85
C GLY A 257 10.14 8.61 -6.23
N ARG A 258 8.95 8.73 -5.63
CA ARG A 258 8.07 9.90 -5.77
C ARG A 258 8.02 10.64 -4.44
N VAL A 259 8.31 11.94 -4.44
CA VAL A 259 8.12 12.75 -3.22
C VAL A 259 6.70 13.27 -3.15
N VAL A 260 6.03 13.04 -2.02
CA VAL A 260 4.67 13.55 -1.74
C VAL A 260 4.68 14.41 -0.48
N ASP A 261 3.74 15.35 -0.37
CA ASP A 261 3.78 16.37 0.69
C ASP A 261 3.22 15.90 2.04
N SER A 262 2.37 14.88 2.02
CA SER A 262 1.68 14.32 3.17
C SER A 262 1.68 12.80 3.14
N VAL A 263 1.71 12.18 4.31
CA VAL A 263 1.65 10.72 4.44
C VAL A 263 0.30 10.19 3.95
N THR A 264 0.36 9.23 3.04
CA THR A 264 -0.75 8.46 2.48
C THR A 264 -0.60 6.98 2.88
N PRO A 265 -1.64 6.14 2.75
CA PRO A 265 -1.50 4.69 2.93
C PRO A 265 -0.51 4.02 1.96
N MET A 266 -0.12 4.70 0.87
CA MET A 266 0.85 4.22 -0.12
C MET A 266 2.27 4.74 0.15
N THR A 267 2.46 5.52 1.21
CA THR A 267 3.76 6.06 1.61
C THR A 267 4.64 4.94 2.12
N ALA A 268 5.79 4.76 1.48
CA ALA A 268 6.76 3.75 1.87
C ALA A 268 7.59 4.19 3.09
N MET A 269 7.96 5.48 3.14
CA MET A 269 8.74 6.02 4.25
C MET A 269 8.58 7.53 4.42
N VAL A 270 8.84 7.99 5.64
CA VAL A 270 8.98 9.40 5.99
C VAL A 270 10.43 9.70 6.35
N VAL A 271 11.00 10.72 5.71
CA VAL A 271 12.37 11.18 5.94
C VAL A 271 12.31 12.40 6.85
N ASP A 272 12.89 12.27 8.04
CA ASP A 272 13.01 13.34 9.01
C ASP A 272 14.35 14.08 8.83
N GLY A 273 14.26 15.33 8.39
CA GLY A 273 15.36 16.29 8.29
C GLY A 273 15.89 16.73 9.67
N GLY A 274 15.06 16.63 10.70
CA GLY A 274 15.34 17.20 12.01
C GLY A 274 14.86 18.64 12.14
N LYS A 275 15.29 19.29 13.23
CA LYS A 275 14.87 20.66 13.57
C LYS A 275 15.84 21.69 12.98
N PRO A 276 15.33 22.86 12.57
CA PRO A 276 16.18 23.96 12.11
C PRO A 276 17.06 24.50 13.26
N PRO A 277 18.21 25.12 12.95
CA PRO A 277 19.02 25.84 13.93
C PRO A 277 18.20 26.97 14.59
N ALA A 278 18.35 27.15 15.90
CA ALA A 278 17.55 28.10 16.70
C ALA A 278 17.74 29.59 16.32
N GLU A 279 18.73 29.92 15.48
CA GLU A 279 19.12 31.30 15.15
C GLU A 279 18.40 31.89 13.92
N ARG A 280 17.65 31.11 13.13
CA ARG A 280 16.91 31.60 11.95
C ARG A 280 15.40 31.63 12.27
N GLY A 281 14.78 32.82 12.12
CA GLY A 281 13.53 33.23 12.76
C GLY A 281 12.19 32.57 12.35
N GLU A 282 11.20 32.73 13.23
CA GLU A 282 10.11 31.80 13.57
C GLU A 282 8.97 31.56 12.55
N GLU A 283 8.75 32.42 11.55
CA GLU A 283 7.46 32.44 10.82
C GLU A 283 7.24 31.27 9.84
N GLY A 284 8.28 30.80 9.13
CA GLY A 284 8.18 29.62 8.24
C GLY A 284 8.36 28.28 8.97
N PHE A 285 8.99 28.31 10.15
CA PHE A 285 9.33 27.09 10.91
C PHE A 285 8.16 26.58 11.73
N ALA A 286 7.27 27.46 12.20
CA ALA A 286 6.06 27.03 12.89
C ALA A 286 5.17 26.19 11.96
N GLU A 287 5.07 26.54 10.68
CA GLU A 287 4.32 25.78 9.69
C GLU A 287 4.97 24.44 9.36
N GLU A 288 6.29 24.43 9.11
CA GLU A 288 7.02 23.19 8.82
C GLU A 288 7.08 22.26 10.05
N ALA A 289 7.22 22.79 11.26
CA ALA A 289 7.18 22.01 12.50
C ALA A 289 5.78 21.40 12.74
N ARG A 290 4.71 22.14 12.41
CA ARG A 290 3.33 21.60 12.42
C ARG A 290 3.17 20.52 11.36
N ARG A 291 3.72 20.71 10.15
CA ARG A 291 3.69 19.71 9.09
C ARG A 291 4.46 18.44 9.47
N GLN A 292 5.67 18.58 10.00
CA GLN A 292 6.49 17.49 10.52
C GLN A 292 5.72 16.73 11.60
N SER A 293 5.17 17.42 12.60
CA SER A 293 4.39 16.79 13.67
C SER A 293 3.16 16.05 13.17
N ARG A 294 2.43 16.61 12.18
CA ARG A 294 1.28 15.93 11.56
C ARG A 294 1.72 14.68 10.81
N ASN A 295 2.71 14.80 9.93
CA ASN A 295 3.19 13.68 9.11
C ASN A 295 3.81 12.57 9.97
N LEU A 296 4.53 12.89 11.04
CA LEU A 296 5.07 11.88 11.97
C LEU A 296 3.95 11.14 12.71
N LYS A 297 2.91 11.84 13.18
CA LYS A 297 1.74 11.19 13.79
C LYS A 297 0.99 10.30 12.81
N THR A 298 0.80 10.77 11.58
CA THR A 298 0.13 10.00 10.53
C THR A 298 0.96 8.78 10.13
N ALA A 299 2.30 8.89 10.09
CA ALA A 299 3.19 7.78 9.84
C ALA A 299 3.08 6.71 10.94
N GLU A 300 3.05 7.13 12.20
CA GLU A 300 2.85 6.24 13.36
C GLU A 300 1.50 5.50 13.28
N GLN A 301 0.42 6.21 12.89
CA GLN A 301 -0.91 5.61 12.71
C GLN A 301 -0.96 4.56 11.60
N PHE A 302 -0.23 4.77 10.51
CA PHE A 302 -0.18 3.85 9.38
C PHE A 302 0.95 2.81 9.49
N GLY A 303 1.77 2.85 10.54
CA GLY A 303 2.94 1.98 10.68
C GLY A 303 4.02 2.23 9.63
N VAL A 304 4.08 3.44 9.07
CA VAL A 304 5.05 3.83 8.04
C VAL A 304 6.40 4.10 8.70
N ARG A 305 7.48 3.56 8.12
CA ARG A 305 8.85 3.75 8.64
C ARG A 305 9.27 5.22 8.59
N VAL A 306 9.88 5.69 9.69
CA VAL A 306 10.52 7.00 9.77
C VAL A 306 12.04 6.83 9.75
N VAL A 307 12.71 7.43 8.76
CA VAL A 307 14.17 7.39 8.57
C VAL A 307 14.78 8.78 8.69
N GLY A 308 16.02 8.89 9.14
CA GLY A 308 16.77 10.16 9.06
C GLY A 308 17.33 10.40 7.66
N VAL A 309 17.78 11.63 7.38
CA VAL A 309 18.45 11.99 6.12
C VAL A 309 19.64 11.06 5.82
N ASP A 310 20.47 10.77 6.83
CA ASP A 310 21.63 9.88 6.67
C ASP A 310 21.24 8.46 6.26
N ALA A 311 20.20 7.92 6.89
CA ALA A 311 19.72 6.58 6.56
C ALA A 311 19.17 6.54 5.13
N LEU A 312 18.49 7.59 4.66
CA LEU A 312 18.05 7.69 3.27
C LEU A 312 19.25 7.76 2.31
N LEU A 313 20.26 8.57 2.61
CA LEU A 313 21.47 8.64 1.78
C LEU A 313 22.16 7.28 1.71
N ASP A 314 22.28 6.58 2.83
CA ASP A 314 22.80 5.22 2.90
C ASP A 314 21.96 4.25 2.04
N MET A 315 20.63 4.36 2.08
CA MET A 315 19.73 3.57 1.22
C MET A 315 19.93 3.89 -0.27
N LEU A 316 20.25 5.14 -0.59
CA LEU A 316 20.65 5.60 -1.92
C LEU A 316 22.11 5.23 -2.27
N GLY A 317 22.83 4.53 -1.39
CA GLY A 317 24.24 4.20 -1.58
C GLY A 317 25.18 5.42 -1.61
N LEU A 318 24.73 6.56 -1.10
CA LEU A 318 25.47 7.81 -1.02
C LEU A 318 25.92 8.08 0.41
N SER A 319 27.10 8.65 0.59
CA SER A 319 27.52 9.22 1.88
C SER A 319 27.49 10.75 1.80
N ARG A 320 27.26 11.43 2.94
CA ARG A 320 27.38 12.90 3.01
C ARG A 320 28.73 13.39 2.48
N SER A 321 29.80 12.66 2.79
CA SER A 321 31.15 12.94 2.31
C SER A 321 31.31 12.91 0.79
N ALA A 322 30.53 12.08 0.08
CA ALA A 322 30.55 12.03 -1.39
C ALA A 322 29.77 13.20 -2.03
N LEU A 323 28.78 13.76 -1.31
CA LEU A 323 28.00 14.91 -1.77
C LEU A 323 28.77 16.22 -1.63
N THR A 324 29.68 16.31 -0.66
CA THR A 324 30.55 17.47 -0.43
C THR A 324 31.80 17.45 -1.32
N SER A 325 32.37 16.28 -1.63
CA SER A 325 33.57 16.15 -2.46
C SER A 325 33.37 16.48 -3.95
N ASN A 326 32.13 16.53 -4.43
CA ASN A 326 31.80 16.98 -5.79
C ASN A 326 31.73 18.52 -5.91
N GLY A 327 31.91 19.25 -4.81
CA GLY A 327 32.29 20.66 -4.86
C GLY A 327 33.79 20.75 -5.11
N LEU A 328 34.19 21.25 -6.28
CA LEU A 328 35.59 21.57 -6.61
C LEU A 328 36.30 22.24 -5.41
N PRO A 329 37.60 21.96 -5.16
CA PRO A 329 38.35 22.72 -4.18
C PRO A 329 38.24 24.20 -4.55
N ARG A 330 37.70 25.02 -3.65
CA ARG A 330 37.80 26.48 -3.78
C ARG A 330 39.28 26.77 -3.91
N ALA A 331 39.68 27.30 -5.07
CA ALA A 331 41.01 27.82 -5.27
C ALA A 331 41.29 28.79 -4.11
N ALA A 332 42.27 28.44 -3.28
CA ALA A 332 42.75 29.34 -2.25
C ALA A 332 43.33 30.57 -2.95
N THR A 333 42.59 31.67 -2.94
CA THR A 333 43.11 32.99 -3.29
C THR A 333 44.14 33.37 -2.22
N ARG A 334 45.42 33.31 -2.60
CA ARG A 334 46.49 34.10 -1.99
C ARG A 334 46.39 35.55 -2.46
#